data_AF-S3A3L8-F1
#
_entry.id   AF-S3A3L8-F1
#
_cell.length_a   1.000
_cell.length_b   1.000
_cell.length_c   1.000
_cell.angle_alpha   90.00
_cell.angle_beta   90.00
_cell.angle_gamma   90.00
#
_symmetry.space_group_name_H-M   'P 1'
#
loop_
_entity.id
_entity.type
_entity.pdbx_description
1 polymer ?
#
loop_
_entity_poly.entity_id
_entity_poly.type
_entity_poly.pdbx_seq_one_letter_code
_entity_poly.pdbx_strand_id
1 'polypeptide(L)'
;MASSGRISLLVDSPLRDMLLAARELPADVRKEIGVQTKKAAEPIWFEEVRDRAATRLQQRALVNSARVGVTARNLFLRSGSVGRLSDGTPVSVVAKGAEYGGNPAKRIIQRSRRGKKYPRRMGSVFGAPRRGGNVFNPAAGDSIVRFSSLMIQTATRTALDHLELKGR
;
A
#
# COMPACT_ATOMS: atom_id res chain seq x y z
N MET A 1 11.48 -2.82 8.37
CA MET A 1 10.09 -2.56 8.79
C MET A 1 9.34 -2.00 7.59
N ALA A 2 8.32 -2.70 7.10
CA ALA A 2 7.41 -2.22 6.07
C ALA A 2 6.36 -1.30 6.71
N SER A 3 5.97 -0.21 6.06
CA SER A 3 4.83 0.60 6.49
C SER A 3 3.55 -0.14 6.09
N SER A 4 2.77 -0.55 7.09
CA SER A 4 1.44 -1.13 6.89
C SER A 4 0.40 -0.18 7.44
N GLY A 5 -0.44 0.38 6.57
CA GLY A 5 -1.70 0.99 7.00
C GLY A 5 -2.69 -0.12 7.33
N ARG A 6 -3.28 -0.08 8.53
CA ARG A 6 -4.38 -0.96 8.92
C ARG A 6 -5.60 -0.10 9.19
N ILE A 7 -6.63 -0.31 8.40
CA ILE A 7 -7.93 0.31 8.60
C ILE A 7 -8.65 -0.52 9.68
N SER A 8 -9.02 0.09 10.82
CA SER A 8 -9.87 -0.53 11.86
C SER A 8 -11.17 0.26 11.93
N LEU A 9 -12.28 -0.36 11.51
CA LEU A 9 -13.59 0.26 11.30
C LEU A 9 -14.65 -0.40 12.19
N LEU A 10 -14.46 -0.37 13.51
CA LEU A 10 -15.30 -1.10 14.47
C LEU A 10 -16.35 -0.22 15.18
N VAL A 11 -16.57 1.02 14.75
CA VAL A 11 -17.60 1.90 15.31
C VAL A 11 -18.60 2.22 14.19
N ASP A 12 -19.83 1.71 14.31
CA ASP A 12 -21.03 1.92 13.47
C ASP A 12 -20.78 2.53 12.09
N SER A 13 -20.36 1.67 11.17
CA SER A 13 -20.03 2.03 9.80
C SER A 13 -20.69 1.04 8.85
N PRO A 14 -21.18 1.47 7.66
CA PRO A 14 -21.68 0.56 6.62
C PRO A 14 -20.74 -0.61 6.29
N LEU A 15 -19.44 -0.46 6.56
CA LEU A 15 -18.44 -1.51 6.41
C LEU A 15 -18.57 -2.61 7.47
N ARG A 16 -18.94 -2.26 8.70
CA ARG A 16 -19.24 -3.24 9.76
C ARG A 16 -20.44 -4.09 9.37
N ASP A 17 -21.52 -3.46 8.91
CA ASP A 17 -22.74 -4.16 8.51
C ASP A 17 -22.50 -5.04 7.28
N MET A 18 -21.75 -4.53 6.29
CA MET A 18 -21.30 -5.33 5.16
C MET A 18 -20.45 -6.52 5.61
N LEU A 19 -19.53 -6.35 6.57
CA LEU A 19 -18.70 -7.44 7.08
C LEU A 19 -19.51 -8.49 7.86
N LEU A 20 -20.55 -8.07 8.57
CA LEU A 20 -21.47 -8.97 9.25
C LEU A 20 -22.30 -9.75 8.22
N ALA A 21 -22.90 -9.07 7.23
CA ALA A 21 -23.64 -9.72 6.15
C ALA A 21 -22.76 -10.67 5.33
N ALA A 22 -21.51 -10.29 5.06
CA ALA A 22 -20.57 -11.12 4.32
C ALA A 22 -20.19 -12.41 5.07
N ARG A 23 -20.40 -12.51 6.40
CA ARG A 23 -20.15 -13.77 7.13
C ARG A 23 -21.13 -14.88 6.77
N GLU A 24 -22.36 -14.51 6.43
CA GLU A 24 -23.41 -15.45 6.02
C GLU A 24 -23.21 -15.95 4.59
N LEU A 25 -22.35 -15.28 3.81
CA LEU A 25 -22.05 -15.70 2.44
C LEU A 25 -21.18 -16.97 2.41
N PRO A 26 -21.43 -17.86 1.43
CA PRO A 26 -20.56 -18.98 1.13
C PRO A 26 -19.08 -18.56 0.94
N ALA A 27 -18.16 -19.48 1.26
CA ALA A 27 -16.72 -19.18 1.27
C ALA A 27 -16.15 -18.84 -0.12
N ASP A 28 -16.69 -19.45 -1.15
CA ASP A 28 -16.45 -19.19 -2.57
C ASP A 28 -16.87 -17.77 -2.97
N VAL A 29 -18.08 -17.32 -2.61
CA VAL A 29 -18.56 -15.96 -2.88
C VAL A 29 -17.66 -14.93 -2.19
N ARG A 30 -17.30 -15.14 -0.92
CA ARG A 30 -16.37 -14.26 -0.21
C ARG A 30 -14.99 -14.19 -0.87
N LYS A 31 -14.50 -15.31 -1.38
CA LYS A 31 -13.21 -15.36 -2.08
C LYS A 31 -13.29 -14.58 -3.39
N GLU A 32 -14.37 -14.71 -4.13
CA GLU A 32 -14.61 -13.97 -5.36
C GLU A 32 -14.69 -12.46 -5.13
N ILE A 33 -15.43 -12.01 -4.11
CA ILE A 33 -15.46 -10.61 -3.69
C ILE A 33 -14.04 -10.09 -3.45
N GLY A 34 -13.21 -10.87 -2.75
CA GLY A 34 -11.81 -10.50 -2.50
C GLY A 34 -10.98 -10.37 -3.77
N VAL A 35 -11.14 -11.30 -4.73
CA VAL A 35 -10.43 -11.29 -6.02
C VAL A 35 -10.85 -10.07 -6.85
N GLN A 36 -12.16 -9.82 -6.99
CA GLN A 36 -12.68 -8.70 -7.75
C GLN A 36 -12.29 -7.36 -7.13
N THR A 37 -12.42 -7.25 -5.80
CA THR A 37 -12.01 -6.04 -5.07
C THR A 37 -10.54 -5.76 -5.28
N LYS A 38 -9.67 -6.78 -5.18
CA LYS A 38 -8.24 -6.61 -5.43
C LYS A 38 -7.97 -6.15 -6.86
N LYS A 39 -8.61 -6.78 -7.85
CA LYS A 39 -8.45 -6.46 -9.28
C LYS A 39 -8.81 -5.00 -9.58
N ALA A 40 -9.86 -4.48 -8.95
CA ALA A 40 -10.28 -3.09 -9.11
C ALA A 40 -9.42 -2.11 -8.29
N ALA A 41 -9.00 -2.49 -7.08
CA ALA A 41 -8.27 -1.61 -6.17
C ALA A 41 -6.79 -1.44 -6.53
N GLU A 42 -6.14 -2.47 -7.07
CA GLU A 42 -4.71 -2.47 -7.37
C GLU A 42 -4.25 -1.36 -8.35
N PRO A 43 -4.94 -1.09 -9.49
CA PRO A 43 -4.57 0.03 -10.37
C PRO A 43 -4.76 1.39 -9.72
N ILE A 44 -5.87 1.61 -9.00
CA ILE A 44 -6.14 2.86 -8.28
C ILE A 44 -5.03 3.13 -7.25
N TRP A 45 -4.65 2.09 -6.49
CA TRP A 45 -3.58 2.21 -5.51
C TRP A 45 -2.24 2.55 -6.16
N PHE A 46 -1.93 1.92 -7.29
CA PHE A 46 -0.71 2.19 -8.02
C PHE A 46 -0.64 3.63 -8.53
N GLU A 47 -1.73 4.16 -9.09
CA GLU A 47 -1.83 5.55 -9.55
C GLU A 47 -1.65 6.54 -8.40
N GLU A 48 -2.35 6.35 -7.29
CA GLU A 48 -2.29 7.25 -6.12
C GLU A 48 -0.87 7.35 -5.54
N VAL A 49 -0.14 6.22 -5.47
CA VAL A 49 1.26 6.21 -5.01
C VAL A 49 2.19 6.80 -6.09
N ARG A 50 1.93 6.54 -7.37
CA ARG A 50 2.74 7.05 -8.48
C ARG A 50 2.70 8.57 -8.56
N ASP A 51 1.51 9.16 -8.44
CA ASP A 51 1.29 10.59 -8.64
C ASP A 51 1.96 11.44 -7.54
N ARG A 52 2.17 10.85 -6.36
CA ARG A 52 2.88 11.50 -5.23
C ARG A 52 4.39 11.28 -5.24
N ALA A 53 4.91 10.35 -6.04
CA ALA A 53 6.32 10.00 -6.05
C ALA A 53 7.15 11.00 -6.88
N ALA A 54 7.90 11.87 -6.20
CA ALA A 54 8.71 12.91 -6.81
C ALA A 54 10.11 12.45 -7.24
N THR A 55 10.69 11.45 -6.57
CA THR A 55 12.06 11.00 -6.82
C THR A 55 12.12 9.63 -7.50
N ARG A 56 13.19 9.36 -8.26
CA ARG A 56 13.45 8.03 -8.85
C ARG A 56 13.54 6.93 -7.78
N LEU A 57 14.03 7.27 -6.58
CA LEU A 57 14.08 6.32 -5.47
C LEU A 57 12.67 5.99 -4.96
N GLN A 58 11.80 6.99 -4.81
CA GLN A 58 10.39 6.76 -4.44
C GLN A 58 9.66 5.93 -5.49
N GLN A 59 9.85 6.21 -6.78
CA GLN A 59 9.29 5.41 -7.86
C GLN A 59 9.73 3.94 -7.76
N ARG A 60 11.03 3.67 -7.62
CA ARG A 60 11.54 2.29 -7.55
C ARG A 60 11.22 1.59 -6.24
N ALA A 61 11.27 2.29 -5.11
CA ALA A 61 11.13 1.70 -3.80
C ALA A 61 9.67 1.63 -3.32
N LEU A 62 8.83 2.59 -3.68
CA LEU A 62 7.46 2.71 -3.16
C LEU A 62 6.39 2.40 -4.22
N VAL A 63 6.54 2.93 -5.43
CA VAL A 63 5.54 2.74 -6.50
C VAL A 63 5.60 1.32 -7.06
N ASN A 64 6.79 0.86 -7.48
CA ASN A 64 6.93 -0.49 -8.06
C ASN A 64 6.60 -1.63 -7.08
N SER A 65 6.73 -1.35 -5.78
CA SER A 65 6.45 -2.30 -4.71
C SER A 65 5.05 -2.13 -4.11
N ALA A 66 4.24 -1.20 -4.63
CA ALA A 66 2.87 -0.96 -4.19
C ALA A 66 2.00 -2.19 -4.47
N ARG A 67 1.31 -2.69 -3.44
CA ARG A 67 0.43 -3.86 -3.54
C ARG A 67 -0.79 -3.67 -2.66
N VAL A 68 -1.90 -4.23 -3.11
CA VAL A 68 -3.13 -4.34 -2.32
C VAL A 68 -3.30 -5.78 -1.87
N GLY A 69 -3.51 -5.97 -0.57
CA GLY A 69 -3.90 -7.26 0.01
C GLY A 69 -5.35 -7.18 0.46
N VAL A 70 -6.18 -8.12 0.02
CA VAL A 70 -7.58 -8.21 0.48
C VAL A 70 -7.73 -9.48 1.29
N THR A 71 -8.38 -9.37 2.44
CA THR A 71 -8.83 -10.48 3.27
C THR A 71 -10.33 -10.33 3.49
N ALA A 72 -11.00 -11.39 3.93
CA ALA A 72 -12.44 -11.37 4.18
C ALA A 72 -12.90 -10.25 5.13
N ARG A 73 -11.99 -9.70 5.96
CA ARG A 73 -12.31 -8.67 6.95
C ARG A 73 -11.62 -7.33 6.73
N ASN A 74 -10.56 -7.29 5.92
CA ASN A 74 -9.70 -6.11 5.83
C ASN A 74 -9.11 -5.97 4.43
N LEU A 75 -8.94 -4.71 4.03
CA LEU A 75 -8.12 -4.31 2.91
C LEU A 75 -6.82 -3.70 3.46
N PHE A 76 -5.69 -4.18 2.93
CA PHE A 76 -4.34 -3.77 3.30
C PHE A 76 -3.67 -3.08 2.13
N LEU A 77 -3.21 -1.86 2.36
CA LEU A 77 -2.36 -1.14 1.42
C LEU A 77 -0.91 -1.35 1.83
N ARG A 78 -0.08 -1.82 0.91
CA ARG A 78 1.35 -2.09 1.15
C ARG A 78 2.20 -1.37 0.13
N SER A 79 3.37 -0.94 0.58
CA SER A 79 4.44 -0.39 -0.24
C SER A 79 5.77 -0.57 0.50
N GLY A 80 6.86 -0.60 -0.26
CA GLY A 80 8.21 -0.65 0.31
C GLY A 80 8.65 -2.03 0.83
N SER A 81 7.91 -3.10 0.55
CA SER A 81 8.21 -4.45 1.07
C SER A 81 8.72 -5.45 0.04
N VAL A 82 8.39 -5.26 -1.23
CA VAL A 82 8.65 -6.25 -2.30
C VAL A 82 9.73 -5.76 -3.25
N GLY A 83 10.61 -6.67 -3.64
CA GLY A 83 11.61 -6.45 -4.69
C GLY A 83 12.97 -6.00 -4.19
N ARG A 84 13.86 -5.79 -5.16
CA ARG A 84 15.23 -5.31 -4.95
C ARG A 84 15.51 -4.19 -5.93
N LEU A 85 16.36 -3.26 -5.53
CA LEU A 85 16.93 -2.27 -6.42
C LEU A 85 17.91 -2.94 -7.40
N SER A 86 18.31 -2.20 -8.44
CA SER A 86 19.22 -2.69 -9.49
C SER A 86 20.61 -3.09 -8.97
N ASP A 87 21.01 -2.58 -7.80
CA ASP A 87 22.26 -2.91 -7.10
C ASP A 87 22.11 -4.14 -6.18
N GLY A 88 20.95 -4.79 -6.19
CA GLY A 88 20.64 -5.92 -5.32
C GLY A 88 20.25 -5.52 -3.90
N THR A 89 20.13 -4.22 -3.58
CA THR A 89 19.68 -3.77 -2.26
C THR A 89 18.20 -4.10 -2.06
N PRO A 90 17.78 -4.77 -0.97
CA PRO A 90 16.36 -5.00 -0.70
C PRO A 90 15.61 -3.67 -0.54
N VAL A 91 14.44 -3.56 -1.16
CA VAL A 91 13.61 -2.35 -1.11
C VAL A 91 13.24 -1.97 0.34
N SER A 92 13.02 -2.98 1.20
CA SER A 92 12.68 -2.79 2.61
C SER A 92 13.73 -2.02 3.43
N VAL A 93 14.99 -1.99 2.98
CA VAL A 93 16.08 -1.23 3.62
C VAL A 93 15.96 0.26 3.31
N VAL A 94 15.55 0.61 2.10
CA VAL A 94 15.51 2.00 1.61
C VAL A 94 14.12 2.64 1.72
N ALA A 95 13.06 1.84 1.81
CA ALA A 95 11.68 2.30 1.79
C ALA A 95 11.38 3.37 2.84
N LYS A 96 11.87 3.20 4.08
CA LYS A 96 11.67 4.19 5.14
C LYS A 96 12.32 5.54 4.81
N GLY A 97 13.54 5.50 4.25
CA GLY A 97 14.21 6.72 3.82
C GLY A 97 13.47 7.38 2.65
N ALA A 98 12.99 6.59 1.70
CA ALA A 98 12.25 7.09 0.53
C ALA A 98 10.91 7.74 0.92
N GLU A 99 10.22 7.18 1.91
CA GLU A 99 8.93 7.69 2.38
C GLU A 99 9.08 8.94 3.24
N TYR A 100 9.92 8.90 4.27
CA TYR A 100 9.99 9.97 5.28
C TYR A 100 11.05 11.02 4.98
N GLY A 101 11.90 10.80 3.99
CA GLY A 101 13.01 11.67 3.66
C GLY A 101 14.16 11.62 4.66
N GLY A 102 15.18 12.44 4.40
CA GLY A 102 16.37 12.52 5.22
C GLY A 102 16.99 13.91 5.19
N ASN A 103 17.66 14.29 6.29
CA ASN A 103 18.40 15.55 6.30
C ASN A 103 19.62 15.43 5.36
N PRO A 104 19.70 16.23 4.27
CA PRO A 104 20.77 16.12 3.28
C PRO A 104 22.15 16.48 3.85
N ALA A 105 22.21 17.29 4.90
CA ALA A 105 23.44 17.67 5.57
C ALA A 105 23.99 16.56 6.50
N LYS A 106 23.18 15.53 6.81
CA LYS A 106 23.60 14.44 7.69
C LYS A 106 24.76 13.67 7.05
N ARG A 107 25.85 13.52 7.79
CA ARG A 107 27.00 12.68 7.38
C ARG A 107 26.71 11.23 7.76
N ILE A 108 26.88 10.34 6.79
CA ILE A 108 26.77 8.89 6.94
C ILE A 108 28.12 8.24 6.65
N ILE A 109 28.42 7.15 7.35
CA ILE A 109 29.62 6.35 7.08
C ILE A 109 29.30 5.37 5.96
N GLN A 110 29.94 5.54 4.82
CA GLN A 110 29.84 4.62 3.68
C GLN A 110 31.10 3.75 3.60
N ARG A 111 30.97 2.52 3.10
CA ARG A 111 32.14 1.68 2.76
C ARG A 111 32.43 1.79 1.27
N SER A 112 33.71 1.92 0.92
CA SER A 112 34.14 1.83 -0.47
C SER A 112 34.04 0.38 -0.96
N ARG A 113 34.12 0.19 -2.28
CA ARG A 113 34.19 -1.15 -2.89
C ARG A 113 35.37 -1.99 -2.36
N ARG A 114 36.43 -1.33 -1.87
CA ARG A 114 37.61 -1.96 -1.24
C ARG A 114 37.51 -2.03 0.31
N GLY A 115 36.34 -1.77 0.90
CA GLY A 115 36.08 -1.92 2.34
C GLY A 115 36.44 -0.72 3.23
N LYS A 116 37.16 0.29 2.72
CA LYS A 116 37.52 1.49 3.49
C LYS A 116 36.27 2.31 3.85
N LYS A 117 36.08 2.61 5.15
CA LYS A 117 35.01 3.48 5.64
C LYS A 117 35.36 4.94 5.37
N TYR A 118 34.42 5.73 4.88
CA TYR A 118 34.58 7.17 4.72
C TYR A 118 33.26 7.91 5.00
N PRO A 119 33.32 9.13 5.57
CA PRO A 119 32.13 9.94 5.79
C PRO A 119 31.68 10.59 4.47
N ARG A 120 30.40 10.46 4.15
CA ARG A 120 29.75 11.12 3.01
C ARG A 120 28.50 11.84 3.47
N ARG A 121 28.17 12.99 2.86
CA ARG A 121 26.85 13.60 3.04
C ARG A 121 25.78 12.71 2.40
N MET A 122 24.65 12.55 3.06
CA MET A 122 23.52 11.77 2.56
C MET A 122 22.98 12.33 1.24
N GLY A 123 23.00 13.66 1.08
CA GLY A 123 22.52 14.34 -0.12
C GLY A 123 21.00 14.34 -0.22
N SER A 124 20.48 14.75 -1.38
CA SER A 124 19.03 14.92 -1.64
C SER A 124 18.30 13.64 -2.06
N VAL A 125 18.97 12.48 -2.03
CA VAL A 125 18.47 11.22 -2.61
C VAL A 125 17.14 10.77 -1.99
N PHE A 126 16.95 11.02 -0.69
CA PHE A 126 15.74 10.64 0.04
C PHE A 126 14.64 11.72 0.01
N GLY A 127 14.91 12.91 -0.53
CA GLY A 127 14.01 14.06 -0.44
C GLY A 127 13.96 14.69 0.95
N ALA A 128 13.16 15.74 1.09
CA ALA A 128 13.03 16.49 2.34
C ALA A 128 12.36 15.65 3.45
N PRO A 129 12.80 15.79 4.71
CA PRO A 129 12.23 15.04 5.82
C PRO A 129 10.79 15.50 6.10
N ARG A 130 9.84 14.56 6.10
CA ARG A 130 8.43 14.79 6.42
C ARG A 130 7.89 13.71 7.35
N ARG A 131 7.40 14.11 8.53
CA ARG A 131 6.80 13.18 9.52
C ARG A 131 5.56 12.48 8.99
N GLY A 132 4.74 13.20 8.21
CA GLY A 132 3.56 12.65 7.57
C GLY A 132 3.86 11.68 6.42
N GLY A 133 5.12 11.48 6.04
CA GLY A 133 5.50 10.76 4.83
C GLY A 133 5.33 11.63 3.57
N ASN A 134 5.96 11.20 2.48
CA ASN A 134 5.92 11.90 1.20
C ASN A 134 4.95 11.25 0.20
N VAL A 135 4.76 9.93 0.25
CA VAL A 135 4.10 9.18 -0.81
C VAL A 135 3.04 8.24 -0.26
N PHE A 136 3.47 7.20 0.45
CA PHE A 136 2.59 6.12 0.93
C PHE A 136 1.58 6.60 1.95
N ASN A 137 2.02 7.30 2.99
CA ASN A 137 1.14 7.73 4.08
C ASN A 137 0.05 8.71 3.60
N PRO A 138 0.36 9.79 2.85
CA PRO A 138 -0.68 10.66 2.32
C PRO A 138 -1.58 9.94 1.30
N ALA A 139 -1.01 9.09 0.41
CA ALA A 139 -1.82 8.29 -0.52
C ALA A 139 -2.80 7.39 0.22
N ALA A 140 -2.35 6.71 1.28
CA ALA A 140 -3.20 5.84 2.08
C ALA A 140 -4.33 6.63 2.74
N GLY A 141 -4.03 7.79 3.34
CA GLY A 141 -5.04 8.66 3.96
C GLY A 141 -6.17 9.03 3.02
N ASP A 142 -5.83 9.52 1.82
CA ASP A 142 -6.81 9.99 0.83
C ASP A 142 -7.59 8.83 0.19
N SER A 143 -6.97 7.65 0.08
CA SER A 143 -7.55 6.51 -0.61
C SER A 143 -8.47 5.65 0.26
N ILE A 144 -8.42 5.79 1.59
CA ILE A 144 -9.22 4.97 2.53
C ILE A 144 -10.72 5.03 2.20
N VAL A 145 -11.26 6.23 1.99
CA VAL A 145 -12.70 6.43 1.73
C VAL A 145 -13.08 5.83 0.37
N ARG A 146 -12.25 6.04 -0.66
CA ARG A 146 -12.47 5.50 -2.01
C ARG A 146 -12.45 3.97 -2.03
N PHE A 147 -11.46 3.35 -1.39
CA PHE A 147 -11.38 1.89 -1.30
C PHE A 147 -12.52 1.29 -0.49
N SER A 148 -12.99 1.99 0.55
CA SER A 148 -14.14 1.55 1.34
C SER A 148 -15.41 1.52 0.49
N SER A 149 -15.68 2.57 -0.28
CA SER A 149 -16.82 2.61 -1.20
C SER A 149 -16.73 1.52 -2.26
N LEU A 150 -15.55 1.35 -2.87
CA LEU A 150 -15.32 0.32 -3.88
C LEU A 150 -15.59 -1.09 -3.33
N MET A 151 -15.15 -1.36 -2.10
CA MET A 151 -15.35 -2.66 -1.46
C MET A 151 -16.84 -2.95 -1.23
N ILE A 152 -17.61 -1.97 -0.75
CA ILE A 152 -19.05 -2.11 -0.56
C ILE A 152 -19.74 -2.40 -1.90
N GLN A 153 -19.47 -1.58 -2.92
CA GLN A 153 -20.06 -1.75 -4.25
C GLN A 153 -19.74 -3.11 -4.86
N THR A 154 -18.48 -3.53 -4.76
CA THR A 154 -18.03 -4.82 -5.30
C THR A 154 -18.71 -5.97 -4.55
N ALA A 155 -18.78 -5.90 -3.23
CA ALA A 155 -19.40 -6.94 -2.41
C ALA A 155 -20.91 -7.05 -2.67
N THR A 156 -21.63 -5.92 -2.71
CA THR A 156 -23.08 -5.91 -3.00
C THR A 156 -23.36 -6.45 -4.39
N ARG A 157 -22.59 -6.03 -5.41
CA ARG A 157 -22.78 -6.51 -6.79
C ARG A 157 -22.55 -8.02 -6.90
N THR A 158 -21.43 -8.51 -6.39
CA THR A 158 -21.13 -9.95 -6.44
C THR A 158 -22.15 -10.76 -5.65
N ALA A 159 -22.62 -10.28 -4.50
CA ALA A 159 -23.67 -10.97 -3.75
C ALA A 159 -25.00 -11.05 -4.51
N LEU A 160 -25.40 -9.96 -5.18
CA LEU A 160 -26.62 -9.93 -6.01
C LEU A 160 -26.51 -10.86 -7.22
N ASP A 161 -25.39 -10.82 -7.94
CA ASP A 161 -25.15 -11.70 -9.11
C ASP A 161 -25.30 -13.19 -8.72
N HIS A 162 -24.80 -13.58 -7.54
CA HIS A 162 -24.93 -14.94 -7.02
C HIS A 162 -26.35 -15.31 -6.59
N LEU A 163 -27.13 -14.35 -6.06
CA LEU A 163 -28.54 -14.57 -5.73
C LEU A 163 -29.39 -14.75 -6.99
N GLU A 164 -29.15 -13.94 -8.02
CA GLU A 164 -29.84 -14.04 -9.31
C GLU A 164 -29.53 -15.36 -10.02
N LEU A 165 -28.28 -15.84 -9.99
CA LEU A 165 -27.87 -17.12 -10.56
C LEU A 165 -28.51 -18.33 -9.87
N LYS A 166 -28.82 -18.22 -8.57
CA LYS A 166 -29.46 -19.30 -7.79
C LYS A 166 -30.99 -19.32 -7.94
N GLY A 167 -31.59 -18.21 -8.38
CA GLY A 167 -33.03 -18.08 -8.62
C GLY A 167 -33.48 -18.48 -10.03
N ARG A 168 -32.53 -18.76 -10.93
CA ARG A 168 -32.77 -19.36 -12.27
C ARG A 168 -32.51 -20.86 -12.22
#